data_AF-J1IRP3-F1
#
_entry.id   AF-J1IRP3-F1
#
_cell.length_a   1.000
_cell.length_b   1.000
_cell.length_c   1.000
_cell.angle_alpha   90.00
_cell.angle_beta   90.00
_cell.angle_gamma   90.00
#
_symmetry.space_group_name_H-M   'P 1'
#
loop_
_entity.id
_entity.type
_entity.pdbx_description
1 polymer ?
#
loop_
_entity_poly.entity_id
_entity_poly.type
_entity_poly.pdbx_seq_one_letter_code
_entity_poly.pdbx_strand_id
1 'polypeptide(L)'
;EEETVYNNVADAFAGVGSSITKVQNKITQEINNVVNNVITKVEGDSLSWSDDANAFVARHEKRAEEKGRAVQENSKITFLANGDLSSTSTDAVTGNQLFETNSKVATYLGGGASFNEGTWTPPSFKVKTAKEDGEEEETVYNNVADAFAGVGNSITNIHKEVKNEINQVVAEDLVQQETEDGSITIGAGKGGSEVNIADSASADRRLSGVKEAVNANEAINKGQLDKSLQDLSKNLQSEDSAVIHYDKSEDGNGTINYKSVTLGGKDKSAVALHNVADGTISSESHDAINGKQINKIGEDVAKFLGGNGDFNNGVFTGPTYILSKVEENGSVENITFNDVGAAFTGLDKNIKNVNARIKEVSVGVAQDSLSWSTGDDAFVAKHGTGKTNSKITFLLDGDVSDGSTDAVTGGQLYSLNERFASYLGGGAGYNEETKTWKAPLFTVKTVKADGSSEDETYN
;
A
#
# COMPACT_ATOMS: atom_id res chain seq x y z
N GLU A 1 149.48 77.24 -12.05
CA GLU A 1 149.79 78.65 -11.74
C GLU A 1 151.11 78.97 -12.41
N GLU A 2 151.15 79.98 -13.27
CA GLU A 2 152.40 80.62 -13.67
C GLU A 2 152.60 81.77 -12.68
N GLU A 3 153.69 81.77 -11.91
CA GLU A 3 154.09 82.94 -11.13
C GLU A 3 154.49 84.05 -12.10
N THR A 4 153.55 84.92 -12.44
CA THR A 4 153.85 86.12 -13.19
C THR A 4 154.56 87.13 -12.29
N VAL A 5 155.84 87.36 -12.54
CA VAL A 5 156.60 88.45 -11.90
C VAL A 5 156.18 89.77 -12.55
N TYR A 6 155.58 90.65 -11.76
CA TYR A 6 155.15 91.96 -12.23
C TYR A 6 156.24 93.01 -11.92
N ASN A 7 156.70 93.73 -12.96
CA ASN A 7 157.81 94.68 -12.87
C ASN A 7 157.44 96.00 -12.18
N ASN A 8 156.16 96.22 -11.90
CA ASN A 8 155.65 97.31 -11.09
C ASN A 8 154.33 96.90 -10.41
N VAL A 9 153.92 97.68 -9.41
CA VAL A 9 152.72 97.42 -8.59
C VAL A 9 151.42 97.52 -9.41
N ALA A 10 151.38 98.40 -10.42
CA ALA A 10 150.19 98.58 -11.25
C ALA A 10 149.90 97.32 -12.08
N ASP A 11 150.93 96.71 -12.65
CA ASP A 11 150.81 95.46 -13.41
C ASP A 11 150.37 94.30 -12.51
N ALA A 12 150.84 94.25 -11.26
CA ALA A 12 150.40 93.24 -10.28
C ALA A 12 148.92 93.37 -9.96
N PHE A 13 148.43 94.59 -9.71
CA PHE A 13 147.01 94.83 -9.46
C PHE A 13 146.13 94.55 -10.70
N ALA A 14 146.63 94.84 -11.90
CA ALA A 14 145.94 94.46 -13.14
C ALA A 14 145.85 92.93 -13.30
N GLY A 15 146.91 92.19 -12.94
CA GLY A 15 146.91 90.72 -12.91
C GLY A 15 145.91 90.11 -11.91
N VAL A 16 145.80 90.71 -10.72
CA VAL A 16 144.76 90.36 -9.74
C VAL A 16 143.37 90.64 -10.31
N GLY A 17 143.15 91.79 -10.95
CA GLY A 17 141.90 92.12 -11.61
C GLY A 17 141.51 91.09 -12.69
N SER A 18 142.45 90.68 -13.53
CA SER A 18 142.22 89.63 -14.55
C SER A 18 141.86 88.27 -13.91
N SER A 19 142.53 87.93 -12.80
CA SER A 19 142.26 86.68 -12.06
C SER A 19 140.87 86.69 -11.41
N ILE A 20 140.46 87.82 -10.82
CA ILE A 20 139.11 88.02 -10.28
C ILE A 20 138.06 87.88 -11.39
N THR A 21 138.29 88.47 -12.57
CA THR A 21 137.37 88.33 -13.72
C THR A 21 137.24 86.89 -14.20
N LYS A 22 138.35 86.13 -14.24
CA LYS A 22 138.31 84.70 -14.59
C LYS A 22 137.54 83.88 -13.56
N VAL A 23 137.72 84.16 -12.27
CA VAL A 23 136.96 83.50 -11.19
C VAL A 23 135.47 83.85 -11.30
N GLN A 24 135.11 85.12 -11.52
CA GLN A 24 133.73 85.54 -11.72
C GLN A 24 133.07 84.80 -12.90
N ASN A 25 133.75 84.74 -14.05
CA ASN A 25 133.23 84.03 -15.24
C ASN A 25 133.04 82.53 -15.00
N LYS A 26 133.97 81.89 -14.29
CA LYS A 26 133.85 80.47 -13.93
C LYS A 26 132.70 80.24 -12.95
N ILE A 27 132.52 81.12 -11.95
CA ILE A 27 131.39 81.07 -11.03
C ILE A 27 130.07 81.25 -11.78
N THR A 28 129.96 82.22 -12.70
CA THR A 28 128.75 82.41 -13.51
C THR A 28 128.45 81.21 -14.40
N GLN A 29 129.45 80.58 -15.01
CA GLN A 29 129.27 79.35 -15.79
C GLN A 29 128.80 78.17 -14.92
N GLU A 30 129.42 77.93 -13.78
CA GLU A 30 129.01 76.86 -12.86
C GLU A 30 127.59 77.09 -12.31
N ILE A 31 127.23 78.33 -11.95
CA ILE A 31 125.87 78.70 -11.54
C ILE A 31 124.88 78.39 -12.67
N ASN A 32 125.15 78.81 -13.90
CA ASN A 32 124.24 78.57 -15.03
C ASN A 32 124.11 77.07 -15.33
N ASN A 33 125.19 76.30 -15.26
CA ASN A 33 125.15 74.85 -15.46
C ASN A 33 124.33 74.15 -14.37
N VAL A 34 124.53 74.52 -13.10
CA VAL A 34 123.75 73.95 -11.98
C VAL A 34 122.27 74.35 -12.10
N VAL A 35 121.96 75.61 -12.38
CA VAL A 35 120.59 76.10 -12.53
C VAL A 35 119.88 75.41 -13.69
N ASN A 36 120.50 75.33 -14.87
CA ASN A 36 119.90 74.69 -16.03
C ASN A 36 119.69 73.19 -15.81
N ASN A 37 120.64 72.50 -15.16
CA ASN A 37 120.48 71.09 -14.81
C ASN A 37 119.34 70.86 -13.80
N VAL A 38 119.15 71.77 -12.84
CA VAL A 38 118.03 71.68 -11.89
C VAL A 38 116.70 71.95 -12.58
N ILE A 39 116.60 73.00 -13.42
CA ILE A 39 115.37 73.34 -14.15
C ILE A 39 114.95 72.20 -15.07
N THR A 40 115.86 71.69 -15.91
CA THR A 40 115.57 70.59 -16.83
C THR A 40 115.15 69.31 -16.10
N LYS A 41 115.75 69.01 -14.94
CA LYS A 41 115.34 67.87 -14.12
C LYS A 41 113.94 68.06 -13.50
N VAL A 42 113.63 69.26 -13.00
CA VAL A 42 112.32 69.55 -12.40
C VAL A 42 111.22 69.56 -13.47
N GLU A 43 111.45 70.18 -14.63
CA GLU A 43 110.49 70.19 -15.73
C GLU A 43 110.25 68.79 -16.32
N GLY A 44 111.29 67.95 -16.40
CA GLY A 44 111.17 66.59 -16.93
C GLY A 44 110.44 65.61 -16.01
N ASP A 45 110.57 65.75 -14.68
CA ASP A 45 110.04 64.77 -13.71
C ASP A 45 108.82 65.28 -12.91
N SER A 46 108.31 66.50 -13.18
CA SER A 46 107.16 67.08 -12.48
C SER A 46 105.83 66.94 -13.22
N LEU A 47 104.73 66.96 -12.48
CA LEU A 47 103.39 67.10 -13.04
C LEU A 47 103.16 68.57 -13.41
N SER A 48 103.29 68.89 -14.70
CA SER A 48 103.21 70.27 -15.19
C SER A 48 101.82 70.64 -15.73
N TRP A 49 101.47 71.90 -15.56
CA TRP A 49 100.31 72.50 -16.22
C TRP A 49 100.55 72.59 -17.73
N SER A 50 99.57 72.19 -18.53
CA SER A 50 99.57 72.38 -19.98
C SER A 50 98.50 73.39 -20.36
N ASP A 51 98.91 74.52 -20.93
CA ASP A 51 97.99 75.56 -21.41
C ASP A 51 97.09 75.04 -22.53
N ASP A 52 97.63 74.18 -23.41
CA ASP A 52 96.88 73.54 -24.49
C ASP A 52 95.77 72.63 -23.97
N ALA A 53 96.03 71.88 -22.88
CA ALA A 53 95.04 71.00 -22.27
C ALA A 53 94.18 71.71 -21.21
N ASN A 54 94.56 72.92 -20.81
CA ASN A 54 94.01 73.67 -19.68
C ASN A 54 93.89 72.79 -18.41
N ALA A 55 94.90 71.96 -18.15
CA ALA A 55 94.93 70.99 -17.06
C ALA A 55 96.37 70.61 -16.68
N PHE A 56 96.55 70.05 -15.48
CA PHE A 56 97.77 69.31 -15.13
C PHE A 56 97.82 68.00 -15.93
N VAL A 57 98.88 67.82 -16.73
CA VAL A 57 99.00 66.65 -17.61
C VAL A 57 100.04 65.68 -17.08
N ALA A 58 99.64 64.43 -16.86
CA ALA A 58 100.55 63.35 -16.51
C ALA A 58 101.16 62.74 -17.78
N ARG A 59 102.06 63.48 -18.44
CA ARG A 59 102.83 62.99 -19.59
C ARG A 59 104.32 62.98 -19.24
N HIS A 60 105.06 61.95 -19.67
CA HIS A 60 106.50 61.82 -19.41
C HIS A 60 107.25 61.39 -20.68
N GLU A 61 108.53 61.76 -20.78
CA GLU A 61 109.36 61.49 -21.96
C GLU A 61 109.90 60.06 -21.99
N LYS A 62 109.81 59.40 -23.15
CA LYS A 62 110.39 58.09 -23.34
C LYS A 62 111.91 58.19 -23.50
N ARG A 63 112.67 57.57 -22.61
CA ARG A 63 114.14 57.53 -22.66
C ARG A 63 114.62 56.60 -23.80
N ALA A 64 114.73 57.11 -25.03
CA ALA A 64 115.54 56.55 -26.13
C ALA A 64 115.77 57.56 -27.27
N GLU A 65 116.97 57.48 -27.88
CA GLU A 65 117.74 58.54 -28.54
C GLU A 65 117.38 58.90 -30.01
N GLU A 66 118.06 59.96 -30.47
CA GLU A 66 118.30 60.46 -31.83
C GLU A 66 117.27 61.40 -32.49
N LYS A 67 117.74 62.66 -32.65
CA LYS A 67 117.19 63.78 -33.43
C LYS A 67 116.06 64.60 -32.80
N GLY A 68 116.34 65.16 -31.62
CA GLY A 68 115.96 66.55 -31.29
C GLY A 68 114.47 66.88 -31.08
N ARG A 69 113.58 65.90 -30.83
CA ARG A 69 112.22 66.18 -30.35
C ARG A 69 111.68 65.03 -29.49
N ALA A 70 111.42 65.29 -28.21
CA ALA A 70 110.84 64.32 -27.29
C ALA A 70 109.37 64.00 -27.67
N VAL A 71 108.98 62.73 -27.61
CA VAL A 71 107.58 62.28 -27.73
C VAL A 71 107.04 62.05 -26.33
N GLN A 72 105.95 62.76 -26.00
CA GLN A 72 105.25 62.65 -24.72
C GLN A 72 104.09 61.65 -24.83
N GLU A 73 103.99 60.71 -23.87
CA GLU A 73 102.87 59.75 -23.76
C GLU A 73 102.15 59.89 -22.42
N ASN A 74 100.84 59.56 -22.39
CA ASN A 74 100.06 59.53 -21.16
C ASN A 74 100.68 58.51 -20.18
N SER A 75 100.97 58.98 -18.98
CA SER A 75 101.61 58.21 -17.90
C SER A 75 100.63 58.00 -16.75
N LYS A 76 100.91 57.00 -15.91
CA LYS A 76 100.09 56.72 -14.72
C LYS A 76 100.43 57.72 -13.61
N ILE A 77 99.40 58.20 -12.91
CA ILE A 77 99.57 58.83 -11.59
C ILE A 77 99.41 57.71 -10.55
N THR A 78 100.51 57.27 -9.97
CA THR A 78 100.53 56.21 -8.94
C THR A 78 100.64 56.82 -7.54
N PHE A 79 100.21 56.09 -6.51
CA PHE A 79 100.19 56.53 -5.10
C PHE A 79 99.21 57.68 -4.79
N LEU A 80 98.15 57.82 -5.60
CA LEU A 80 97.05 58.72 -5.31
C LEU A 80 96.25 58.19 -4.10
N ALA A 81 95.96 59.07 -3.14
CA ALA A 81 95.01 58.76 -2.07
C ALA A 81 93.59 58.63 -2.64
N ASN A 82 92.73 57.81 -2.04
CA ASN A 82 91.33 57.73 -2.43
C ASN A 82 90.67 59.11 -2.35
N GLY A 83 89.99 59.53 -3.43
CA GLY A 83 89.23 60.77 -3.43
C GLY A 83 87.96 60.67 -2.58
N ASP A 84 87.41 61.79 -2.14
CA ASP A 84 86.09 61.77 -1.49
C ASP A 84 84.98 61.34 -2.48
N LEU A 85 84.08 60.45 -2.05
CA LEU A 85 82.94 59.98 -2.85
C LEU A 85 81.65 60.72 -2.45
N SER A 86 81.65 62.03 -2.66
CA SER A 86 80.50 62.91 -2.42
C SER A 86 80.04 63.60 -3.71
N SER A 87 78.78 64.06 -3.74
CA SER A 87 78.21 64.72 -4.93
C SER A 87 78.88 66.06 -5.30
N THR A 88 79.72 66.60 -4.43
CA THR A 88 80.45 67.87 -4.61
C THR A 88 81.97 67.68 -4.72
N SER A 89 82.47 66.44 -4.62
CA SER A 89 83.90 66.17 -4.67
C SER A 89 84.47 66.50 -6.05
N THR A 90 85.63 67.14 -6.04
CA THR A 90 86.47 67.36 -7.23
C THR A 90 87.75 66.53 -7.19
N ASP A 91 87.84 65.58 -6.25
CA ASP A 91 88.99 64.70 -6.11
C ASP A 91 89.06 63.70 -7.26
N ALA A 92 90.28 63.34 -7.65
CA ALA A 92 90.48 62.22 -8.56
C ALA A 92 90.18 60.89 -7.85
N VAL A 93 89.38 60.03 -8.49
CA VAL A 93 89.06 58.70 -7.97
C VAL A 93 90.14 57.69 -8.34
N THR A 94 90.47 56.81 -7.39
CA THR A 94 91.44 55.74 -7.60
C THR A 94 90.78 54.50 -8.22
N GLY A 95 91.60 53.65 -8.83
CA GLY A 95 91.12 52.39 -9.41
C GLY A 95 90.45 51.45 -8.38
N ASN A 96 90.89 51.44 -7.12
CA ASN A 96 90.27 50.63 -6.07
C ASN A 96 88.87 51.13 -5.67
N GLN A 97 88.59 52.44 -5.73
CA GLN A 97 87.25 52.96 -5.46
C GLN A 97 86.25 52.57 -6.56
N LEU A 98 86.68 52.66 -7.82
CA LEU A 98 85.88 52.21 -8.95
C LEU A 98 85.68 50.68 -8.93
N PHE A 99 86.73 49.92 -8.57
CA PHE A 99 86.65 48.48 -8.38
C PHE A 99 85.67 48.08 -7.26
N GLU A 100 85.71 48.75 -6.10
CA GLU A 100 84.78 48.50 -5.01
C GLU A 100 83.33 48.76 -5.43
N THR A 101 83.09 49.86 -6.14
CA THR A 101 81.75 50.21 -6.67
C THR A 101 81.24 49.13 -7.62
N ASN A 102 82.02 48.75 -8.64
CA ASN A 102 81.63 47.73 -9.61
C ASN A 102 81.47 46.34 -8.96
N SER A 103 82.28 46.02 -7.95
CA SER A 103 82.15 44.78 -7.18
C SER A 103 80.83 44.73 -6.40
N LYS A 104 80.41 45.86 -5.80
CA LYS A 104 79.10 45.97 -5.12
C LYS A 104 77.94 45.85 -6.10
N VAL A 105 78.02 46.49 -7.27
CA VAL A 105 77.00 46.37 -8.33
C VAL A 105 76.86 44.91 -8.78
N ALA A 106 77.96 44.21 -9.01
CA ALA A 106 77.94 42.78 -9.36
C ALA A 106 77.29 41.93 -8.25
N THR A 107 77.62 42.22 -6.99
CA THR A 107 77.03 41.54 -5.82
C THR A 107 75.51 41.74 -5.77
N TYR A 108 75.03 42.96 -6.01
CA TYR A 108 73.59 43.25 -5.99
C TYR A 108 72.82 42.67 -7.16
N LEU A 109 73.44 42.52 -8.33
CA LEU A 109 72.83 41.76 -9.44
C LEU A 109 72.69 40.28 -9.09
N GLY A 110 73.59 39.73 -8.27
CA GLY A 110 73.56 38.31 -7.91
C GLY A 110 73.76 37.40 -9.13
N GLY A 111 73.23 36.18 -9.08
CA GLY A 111 73.29 35.25 -10.23
C GLY A 111 74.71 34.89 -10.70
N GLY A 112 75.74 35.08 -9.88
CA GLY A 112 77.13 34.87 -10.29
C GLY A 112 77.77 36.03 -11.07
N ALA A 113 77.11 37.19 -11.18
CA ALA A 113 77.72 38.38 -11.74
C ALA A 113 78.99 38.76 -10.94
N SER A 114 80.04 39.16 -11.65
CA SER A 114 81.31 39.57 -11.03
C SER A 114 82.02 40.64 -11.84
N PHE A 115 82.86 41.43 -11.18
CA PHE A 115 83.76 42.38 -11.82
C PHE A 115 85.18 42.08 -11.36
N ASN A 116 86.03 41.58 -12.26
CA ASN A 116 87.41 41.23 -11.93
C ASN A 116 88.37 41.78 -12.99
N GLU A 117 89.48 42.38 -12.53
CA GLU A 117 90.54 42.94 -13.39
C GLU A 117 90.03 43.81 -14.56
N GLY A 118 88.98 44.61 -14.32
CA GLY A 118 88.38 45.47 -15.34
C GLY A 118 87.38 44.80 -16.28
N THR A 119 87.13 43.50 -16.12
CA THR A 119 86.21 42.70 -16.96
C THR A 119 84.94 42.34 -16.19
N TRP A 120 83.79 42.50 -16.84
CA TRP A 120 82.48 42.11 -16.33
C TRP A 120 82.13 40.67 -16.71
N THR A 121 81.62 39.92 -15.74
CA THR A 121 80.88 38.67 -15.96
C THR A 121 79.39 38.95 -15.70
N PRO A 122 78.48 38.70 -16.67
CA PRO A 122 77.05 38.93 -16.49
C PRO A 122 76.44 37.98 -15.44
N PRO A 123 75.28 38.32 -14.85
CA PRO A 123 74.53 37.38 -14.03
C PRO A 123 74.01 36.22 -14.89
N SER A 124 73.69 35.10 -14.24
CA SER A 124 73.05 33.93 -14.80
C SER A 124 71.94 33.49 -13.84
N PHE A 125 70.73 33.98 -14.05
CA PHE A 125 69.55 33.63 -13.25
C PHE A 125 68.93 32.33 -13.75
N LYS A 126 68.87 31.32 -12.90
CA LYS A 126 68.10 30.10 -13.14
C LYS A 126 66.70 30.29 -12.60
N VAL A 127 65.71 30.33 -13.49
CA VAL A 127 64.30 30.55 -13.12
C VAL A 127 63.51 29.35 -13.61
N LYS A 128 62.74 28.75 -12.71
CA LYS A 128 61.74 27.75 -13.07
C LYS A 128 60.47 28.45 -13.55
N THR A 129 59.99 28.08 -14.72
CA THR A 129 58.79 28.64 -15.35
C THR A 129 57.85 27.52 -15.77
N ALA A 130 56.54 27.78 -15.71
CA ALA A 130 55.52 26.90 -16.24
C ALA A 130 55.34 27.15 -17.75
N LYS A 131 55.32 26.08 -18.54
CA LYS A 131 55.00 26.08 -19.96
C LYS A 131 53.50 26.22 -20.21
N GLU A 132 53.11 26.39 -21.48
CA GLU A 132 51.69 26.43 -21.87
C GLU A 132 50.96 25.09 -21.65
N ASP A 133 51.68 23.97 -21.56
CA ASP A 133 51.15 22.63 -21.30
C ASP A 133 51.13 22.27 -19.79
N GLY A 134 51.49 23.20 -18.90
CA GLY A 134 51.52 23.01 -17.45
C GLY A 134 52.81 22.40 -16.90
N GLU A 135 53.73 21.94 -17.76
CA GLU A 135 55.00 21.36 -17.33
C GLU A 135 56.01 22.43 -16.85
N GLU A 136 56.86 22.05 -15.90
CA GLU A 136 57.94 22.92 -15.43
C GLU A 136 59.15 22.88 -16.39
N GLU A 137 59.79 24.03 -16.60
CA GLU A 137 61.13 24.12 -17.18
C GLU A 137 62.03 25.07 -16.41
N GLU A 138 63.34 24.79 -16.39
CA GLU A 138 64.36 25.72 -15.86
C GLU A 138 65.02 26.44 -17.03
N THR A 139 64.84 27.76 -17.09
CA THR A 139 65.47 28.61 -18.11
C THR A 139 66.55 29.49 -17.47
N VAL A 140 67.65 29.70 -18.19
CA VAL A 140 68.76 30.55 -17.76
C VAL A 140 68.67 31.92 -18.44
N TYR A 141 68.67 32.99 -17.66
CA TYR A 141 68.61 34.37 -18.13
C TYR A 141 69.84 35.16 -17.72
N ASN A 142 70.45 35.88 -18.68
CA ASN A 142 71.73 36.58 -18.45
C ASN A 142 71.57 38.06 -18.04
N ASN A 143 70.34 38.51 -17.86
CA ASN A 143 70.02 39.84 -17.37
C ASN A 143 68.68 39.83 -16.61
N VAL A 144 68.43 40.90 -15.86
CA VAL A 144 67.27 41.03 -14.97
C VAL A 144 65.96 41.14 -15.75
N ALA A 145 65.94 41.89 -16.86
CA ALA A 145 64.72 42.13 -17.63
C ALA A 145 64.16 40.83 -18.23
N ASP A 146 65.02 40.02 -18.84
CA ASP A 146 64.62 38.75 -19.45
C ASP A 146 64.16 37.73 -18.38
N ALA A 147 64.83 37.70 -17.21
CA ALA A 147 64.42 36.84 -16.11
C ALA A 147 63.00 37.18 -15.61
N PHE A 148 62.69 38.47 -15.43
CA PHE A 148 61.35 38.89 -15.03
C PHE A 148 60.31 38.70 -16.14
N ALA A 149 60.68 38.85 -17.42
CA ALA A 149 59.80 38.52 -18.53
C ALA A 149 59.44 37.02 -18.53
N GLY A 150 60.41 36.15 -18.25
CA GLY A 150 60.18 34.71 -18.05
C GLY A 150 59.18 34.42 -16.93
N VAL A 151 59.32 35.05 -15.77
CA VAL A 151 58.35 34.95 -14.66
C VAL A 151 56.96 35.44 -15.07
N GLY A 152 56.86 36.57 -15.77
CA GLY A 152 55.58 37.11 -16.25
C GLY A 152 54.86 36.17 -17.20
N ASN A 153 55.60 35.54 -18.12
CA ASN A 153 55.06 34.50 -19.01
C ASN A 153 54.59 33.28 -18.21
N SER A 154 55.38 32.81 -17.24
CA SER A 154 54.99 31.70 -16.36
C SER A 154 53.68 31.96 -15.62
N ILE A 155 53.50 33.16 -15.07
CA ILE A 155 52.25 33.55 -14.39
C ILE A 155 51.07 33.55 -15.37
N THR A 156 51.29 34.03 -16.61
CA THR A 156 50.27 34.01 -17.66
C THR A 156 49.86 32.58 -18.02
N ASN A 157 50.83 31.67 -18.13
CA ASN A 157 50.59 30.27 -18.43
C ASN A 157 49.78 29.58 -17.33
N ILE A 158 50.17 29.76 -16.06
CA ILE A 158 49.42 29.26 -14.89
C ILE A 158 47.99 29.81 -14.89
N HIS A 159 47.80 31.10 -15.20
CA HIS A 159 46.46 31.68 -15.27
C HIS A 159 45.58 31.02 -16.35
N LYS A 160 46.16 30.74 -17.52
CA LYS A 160 45.45 30.02 -18.61
C LYS A 160 45.10 28.60 -18.18
N GLU A 161 46.03 27.86 -17.58
CA GLU A 161 45.83 26.49 -17.11
C GLU A 161 44.70 26.42 -16.05
N VAL A 162 44.78 27.25 -15.00
CA VAL A 162 43.73 27.33 -13.96
C VAL A 162 42.37 27.67 -14.58
N LYS A 163 42.32 28.60 -15.53
CA LYS A 163 41.08 28.95 -16.22
C LYS A 163 40.53 27.78 -17.05
N ASN A 164 41.39 27.03 -17.71
CA ASN A 164 41.00 25.86 -18.51
C ASN A 164 40.47 24.74 -17.61
N GLU A 165 41.13 24.43 -16.50
CA GLU A 165 40.68 23.44 -15.51
C GLU A 165 39.31 23.81 -14.91
N ILE A 166 39.13 25.08 -14.52
CA ILE A 166 37.82 25.58 -14.04
C ILE A 166 36.75 25.40 -15.12
N ASN A 167 37.06 25.74 -16.37
CA ASN A 167 36.11 25.58 -17.48
C ASN A 167 35.79 24.12 -17.77
N GLN A 168 36.74 23.19 -17.62
CA GLN A 168 36.46 21.75 -17.75
C GLN A 168 35.49 21.28 -16.67
N VAL A 169 35.72 21.64 -15.40
CA VAL A 169 34.81 21.29 -14.30
C VAL A 169 33.41 21.85 -14.52
N VAL A 170 33.29 23.07 -15.05
CA VAL A 170 32.00 23.67 -15.41
C VAL A 170 31.36 22.94 -16.59
N ALA A 171 32.13 22.61 -17.64
CA ALA A 171 31.64 21.94 -18.85
C ALA A 171 31.29 20.45 -18.64
N GLU A 172 31.63 19.86 -17.49
CA GLU A 172 31.20 18.51 -17.16
C GLU A 172 29.73 18.44 -16.71
N ASP A 173 29.04 19.58 -16.55
CA ASP A 173 27.58 19.70 -16.30
C ASP A 173 27.06 18.72 -15.24
N LEU A 174 27.88 18.40 -14.23
CA LEU A 174 27.52 17.43 -13.19
C LEU A 174 26.44 17.98 -12.27
N VAL A 175 26.54 19.25 -11.91
CA VAL A 175 25.50 20.02 -11.20
C VAL A 175 25.45 21.41 -11.82
N GLN A 176 24.35 21.73 -12.49
CA GLN A 176 24.20 22.98 -13.23
C GLN A 176 22.90 23.66 -12.86
N GLN A 177 22.94 24.98 -12.68
CA GLN A 177 21.73 25.79 -12.65
C GLN A 177 21.43 26.27 -14.07
N GLU A 178 20.29 25.85 -14.61
CA GLU A 178 19.83 26.25 -15.94
C GLU A 178 19.47 27.73 -15.95
N THR A 179 19.91 28.46 -16.98
CA THR A 179 19.68 29.91 -17.08
C THR A 179 18.26 30.28 -17.46
N GLU A 180 17.53 29.37 -18.10
CA GLU A 180 16.18 29.64 -18.63
C GLU A 180 15.10 29.57 -17.53
N ASP A 181 15.11 28.52 -16.72
CA ASP A 181 14.08 28.28 -15.69
C ASP A 181 14.64 28.28 -14.26
N GLY A 182 15.96 28.43 -14.10
CA GLY A 182 16.64 28.41 -12.81
C GLY A 182 16.69 27.03 -12.16
N SER A 183 16.29 25.96 -12.88
CA SER A 183 16.30 24.60 -12.37
C SER A 183 17.73 24.12 -12.10
N ILE A 184 17.91 23.27 -11.10
CA ILE A 184 19.20 22.62 -10.85
C ILE A 184 19.13 21.22 -11.42
N THR A 185 19.92 20.96 -12.46
CA THR A 185 20.04 19.66 -13.08
C THR A 185 21.27 18.93 -12.52
N ILE A 186 21.17 17.60 -12.42
CA ILE A 186 22.27 16.74 -11.97
C ILE A 186 22.55 15.73 -13.09
N GLY A 187 23.70 15.87 -13.75
CA GLY A 187 24.13 14.97 -14.82
C GLY A 187 23.29 15.02 -16.10
N ALA A 188 22.51 16.09 -16.34
CA ALA A 188 21.62 16.18 -17.52
C ALA A 188 22.38 16.10 -18.86
N GLY A 189 23.61 16.62 -18.91
CA GLY A 189 24.49 16.53 -20.09
C GLY A 189 25.24 15.19 -20.23
N LYS A 190 25.05 14.24 -19.29
CA LYS A 190 25.77 12.96 -19.25
C LYS A 190 24.80 11.78 -19.34
N GLY A 191 25.28 10.64 -19.85
CA GLY A 191 24.53 9.39 -19.82
C GLY A 191 24.53 8.74 -18.43
N GLY A 192 23.85 7.60 -18.29
CA GLY A 192 23.69 6.88 -17.02
C GLY A 192 22.25 6.97 -16.49
N SER A 193 21.92 6.12 -15.51
CA SER A 193 20.56 6.01 -14.97
C SER A 193 20.49 6.09 -13.43
N GLU A 194 21.62 6.34 -12.76
CA GLU A 194 21.71 6.33 -11.30
C GLU A 194 22.42 7.59 -10.80
N VAL A 195 21.80 8.25 -9.83
CA VAL A 195 22.45 9.24 -8.96
C VAL A 195 22.58 8.60 -7.59
N ASN A 196 23.78 8.10 -7.26
CA ASN A 196 24.03 7.46 -5.99
C ASN A 196 24.44 8.50 -4.93
N ILE A 197 23.64 8.63 -3.86
CA ILE A 197 23.86 9.59 -2.78
C ILE A 197 24.30 8.94 -1.46
N ALA A 198 24.70 7.67 -1.49
CA ALA A 198 25.20 6.97 -0.32
C ALA A 198 26.48 7.62 0.24
N ASP A 199 26.78 7.36 1.52
CA ASP A 199 28.03 7.83 2.11
C ASP A 199 29.24 6.96 1.75
N SER A 200 30.42 7.29 2.31
CA SER A 200 31.66 6.55 2.04
C SER A 200 31.65 5.11 2.56
N ALA A 201 30.66 4.73 3.38
CA ALA A 201 30.41 3.37 3.82
C ALA A 201 29.24 2.71 3.05
N SER A 202 28.75 3.34 1.97
CA SER A 202 27.58 2.93 1.21
C SER A 202 26.27 2.90 2.01
N ALA A 203 26.18 3.71 3.07
CA ALA A 203 24.94 3.83 3.85
C ALA A 203 23.96 4.83 3.23
N ASP A 204 22.66 4.51 3.32
CA ASP A 204 21.56 5.35 2.83
C ASP A 204 21.49 6.69 3.57
N ARG A 205 21.17 7.77 2.83
CA ARG A 205 20.98 9.11 3.38
C ARG A 205 19.52 9.55 3.31
N ARG A 206 19.13 10.45 4.21
CA ARG A 206 17.82 11.13 4.10
C ARG A 206 17.93 12.26 3.08
N LEU A 207 17.09 12.23 2.06
CA LEU A 207 16.89 13.36 1.15
C LEU A 207 15.76 14.25 1.72
N SER A 208 16.13 15.37 2.36
CA SER A 208 15.18 16.34 2.93
C SER A 208 14.90 17.49 1.97
N GLY A 209 13.75 18.16 2.13
CA GLY A 209 13.34 19.28 1.27
C GLY A 209 12.64 18.85 -0.03
N VAL A 210 12.31 17.56 -0.18
CA VAL A 210 11.55 17.03 -1.31
C VAL A 210 10.10 17.55 -1.22
N LYS A 211 9.76 18.48 -2.11
CA LYS A 211 8.39 18.98 -2.30
C LYS A 211 7.50 17.85 -2.82
N GLU A 212 6.18 17.99 -2.64
CA GLU A 212 5.23 17.03 -3.20
C GLU A 212 5.38 16.91 -4.72
N ALA A 213 5.54 15.67 -5.20
CA ALA A 213 5.57 15.35 -6.61
C ALA A 213 4.25 15.73 -7.29
N VAL A 214 4.35 16.38 -8.43
CA VAL A 214 3.27 16.75 -9.35
C VAL A 214 3.30 15.85 -10.60
N ASN A 215 4.50 15.50 -11.08
CA ASN A 215 4.69 14.66 -12.26
C ASN A 215 5.02 13.20 -11.88
N ALA A 216 4.75 12.26 -12.80
CA ALA A 216 4.90 10.82 -12.54
C ALA A 216 6.35 10.36 -12.37
N ASN A 217 7.32 11.15 -12.85
CA ASN A 217 8.75 10.86 -12.80
C ASN A 217 9.48 11.66 -11.71
N GLU A 218 8.76 12.15 -10.71
CA GLU A 218 9.32 12.87 -9.55
C GLU A 218 9.36 11.96 -8.31
N ALA A 219 10.29 12.24 -7.41
CA ALA A 219 10.34 11.57 -6.11
C ALA A 219 9.17 12.03 -5.23
N ILE A 220 8.39 11.09 -4.72
CA ILE A 220 7.35 11.37 -3.72
C ILE A 220 7.97 11.60 -2.35
N ASN A 221 7.36 12.45 -1.54
CA ASN A 221 7.74 12.59 -0.13
C ASN A 221 6.86 11.72 0.80
N LYS A 222 7.28 11.58 2.06
CA LYS A 222 6.55 10.78 3.05
C LYS A 222 5.12 11.27 3.28
N GLY A 223 4.88 12.59 3.22
CA GLY A 223 3.56 13.19 3.41
C GLY A 223 2.56 12.73 2.36
N GLN A 224 2.97 12.68 1.09
CA GLN A 224 2.13 12.17 0.00
C GLN A 224 1.76 10.70 0.21
N LEU A 225 2.73 9.85 0.55
CA LEU A 225 2.49 8.43 0.81
C LEU A 225 1.52 8.22 2.00
N ASP A 226 1.78 8.88 3.13
CA ASP A 226 0.94 8.78 4.32
C ASP A 226 -0.50 9.23 4.02
N LYS A 227 -0.66 10.29 3.22
CA LYS A 227 -1.97 10.80 2.79
C LYS A 227 -2.71 9.80 1.91
N SER A 228 -2.05 9.23 0.91
CA SER A 228 -2.65 8.20 0.05
C SER A 228 -3.07 6.95 0.85
N LEU A 229 -2.24 6.52 1.81
CA LEU A 229 -2.57 5.38 2.69
C LEU A 229 -3.75 5.69 3.61
N GLN A 230 -3.83 6.91 4.16
CA GLN A 230 -4.97 7.34 4.97
C GLN A 230 -6.26 7.40 4.16
N ASP A 231 -6.20 7.92 2.93
CA ASP A 231 -7.37 8.01 2.07
C ASP A 231 -7.86 6.63 1.65
N LEU A 232 -6.94 5.70 1.32
CA LEU A 232 -7.29 4.29 1.10
C LEU A 232 -7.93 3.65 2.34
N SER A 233 -7.35 3.85 3.52
CA SER A 233 -7.88 3.30 4.77
C SER A 233 -9.29 3.83 5.08
N LYS A 234 -9.55 5.11 4.84
CA LYS A 234 -10.89 5.71 5.04
C LYS A 234 -11.90 5.14 4.07
N ASN A 235 -11.52 4.94 2.81
CA ASN A 235 -12.42 4.35 1.80
C ASN A 235 -12.78 2.90 2.14
N LEU A 236 -11.84 2.12 2.70
CA LEU A 236 -12.12 0.73 3.10
C LEU A 236 -12.99 0.62 4.36
N GLN A 237 -12.96 1.63 5.23
CA GLN A 237 -13.70 1.67 6.50
C GLN A 237 -14.96 2.53 6.45
N SER A 238 -15.31 3.12 5.30
CA SER A 238 -16.46 4.01 5.21
C SER A 238 -17.78 3.23 5.27
N GLU A 239 -18.86 3.92 5.65
CA GLU A 239 -20.22 3.36 5.59
C GLU A 239 -20.66 3.06 4.13
N ASP A 240 -19.98 3.62 3.13
CA ASP A 240 -20.17 3.33 1.71
C ASP A 240 -19.46 2.04 1.25
N SER A 241 -18.69 1.40 2.13
CA SER A 241 -18.00 0.16 1.83
C SER A 241 -19.01 -0.98 1.62
N ALA A 242 -19.03 -1.56 0.42
CA ALA A 242 -20.00 -2.60 0.03
C ALA A 242 -19.65 -4.01 0.57
N VAL A 243 -18.88 -4.10 1.65
CA VAL A 243 -18.39 -5.36 2.21
C VAL A 243 -19.21 -5.77 3.43
N ILE A 244 -19.45 -7.08 3.58
CA ILE A 244 -20.08 -7.64 4.79
C ILE A 244 -18.97 -7.88 5.82
N HIS A 245 -19.13 -7.29 7.00
CA HIS A 245 -18.20 -7.46 8.11
C HIS A 245 -18.76 -8.40 9.17
N TYR A 246 -17.86 -9.12 9.84
CA TYR A 246 -18.16 -9.74 11.13
C TYR A 246 -18.42 -8.66 12.17
N ASP A 247 -19.27 -8.97 13.14
CA ASP A 247 -19.53 -8.09 14.27
C ASP A 247 -18.27 -7.95 15.13
N LYS A 248 -18.17 -6.84 15.86
CA LYS A 248 -17.14 -6.67 16.88
C LYS A 248 -17.62 -7.25 18.21
N SER A 249 -16.70 -7.85 18.97
CA SER A 249 -16.94 -8.29 20.33
C SER A 249 -17.28 -7.09 21.23
N GLU A 250 -18.15 -7.30 22.22
CA GLU A 250 -18.49 -6.30 23.24
C GLU A 250 -17.42 -6.20 24.36
N ASP A 251 -16.22 -6.73 24.12
CA ASP A 251 -15.13 -6.83 25.10
C ASP A 251 -14.38 -5.51 25.37
N GLY A 252 -14.82 -4.40 24.76
CA GLY A 252 -14.20 -3.07 24.89
C GLY A 252 -12.88 -2.91 24.10
N ASN A 253 -12.28 -4.00 23.62
CA ASN A 253 -11.07 -3.99 22.79
C ASN A 253 -11.39 -3.96 21.29
N GLY A 254 -12.66 -4.13 20.93
CA GLY A 254 -13.11 -4.07 19.53
C GLY A 254 -12.58 -5.25 18.70
N THR A 255 -12.32 -6.39 19.34
CA THR A 255 -11.88 -7.62 18.66
C THR A 255 -12.96 -8.12 17.69
N ILE A 256 -12.57 -8.83 16.64
CA ILE A 256 -13.52 -9.34 15.65
C ILE A 256 -14.20 -10.62 16.18
N ASN A 257 -15.53 -10.67 16.16
CA ASN A 257 -16.33 -11.83 16.52
C ASN A 257 -16.69 -12.66 15.27
N TYR A 258 -15.87 -13.65 14.96
CA TYR A 258 -16.08 -14.55 13.81
C TYR A 258 -17.32 -15.45 13.89
N LYS A 259 -18.11 -15.36 14.97
CA LYS A 259 -19.34 -16.14 15.15
C LYS A 259 -20.61 -15.36 14.79
N SER A 260 -20.50 -14.07 14.45
CA SER A 260 -21.66 -13.20 14.24
C SER A 260 -21.46 -12.24 13.07
N VAL A 261 -22.54 -12.05 12.31
CA VAL A 261 -22.66 -11.08 11.23
C VAL A 261 -24.03 -10.41 11.35
N THR A 262 -24.06 -9.10 11.58
CA THR A 262 -25.28 -8.30 11.55
C THR A 262 -25.41 -7.63 10.19
N LEU A 263 -26.26 -8.19 9.31
CA LEU A 263 -26.50 -7.61 7.98
C LEU A 263 -27.22 -6.26 8.09
N GLY A 264 -26.73 -5.26 7.35
CA GLY A 264 -27.29 -3.91 7.34
C GLY A 264 -26.86 -3.03 8.51
N GLY A 265 -26.30 -3.59 9.59
CA GLY A 265 -25.87 -2.86 10.78
C GLY A 265 -26.93 -2.78 11.89
N LYS A 266 -26.48 -2.47 13.11
CA LYS A 266 -27.35 -2.35 14.29
C LYS A 266 -28.40 -1.25 14.06
N ASP A 267 -29.66 -1.55 14.37
CA ASP A 267 -30.81 -0.65 14.23
C ASP A 267 -31.17 -0.27 12.77
N LYS A 268 -30.67 -1.00 11.77
CA LYS A 268 -31.07 -0.85 10.36
C LYS A 268 -32.12 -1.89 9.97
N SER A 269 -32.76 -1.65 8.82
CA SER A 269 -33.74 -2.59 8.27
C SER A 269 -33.06 -3.92 7.94
N ALA A 270 -33.77 -5.03 8.15
CA ALA A 270 -33.28 -6.35 7.81
C ALA A 270 -32.94 -6.45 6.31
N VAL A 271 -31.83 -7.13 6.01
CA VAL A 271 -31.35 -7.34 4.65
C VAL A 271 -31.78 -8.73 4.18
N ALA A 272 -32.42 -8.80 3.02
CA ALA A 272 -32.72 -10.07 2.39
C ALA A 272 -31.46 -10.68 1.75
N LEU A 273 -31.21 -11.97 2.00
CA LEU A 273 -30.14 -12.72 1.37
C LEU A 273 -30.69 -13.50 0.17
N HIS A 274 -30.35 -13.04 -1.04
CA HIS A 274 -30.84 -13.61 -2.30
C HIS A 274 -29.78 -14.48 -2.97
N ASN A 275 -30.22 -15.28 -3.96
CA ASN A 275 -29.35 -16.18 -4.73
C ASN A 275 -28.58 -17.19 -3.86
N VAL A 276 -29.20 -17.61 -2.76
CA VAL A 276 -28.70 -18.68 -1.90
C VAL A 276 -28.99 -20.02 -2.60
N ALA A 277 -27.94 -20.78 -2.92
CA ALA A 277 -28.06 -22.12 -3.49
C ALA A 277 -28.80 -23.07 -2.52
N ASP A 278 -29.32 -24.20 -3.04
CA ASP A 278 -29.96 -25.20 -2.19
C ASP A 278 -28.93 -25.76 -1.21
N GLY A 279 -29.15 -25.57 0.10
CA GLY A 279 -28.27 -26.09 1.15
C GLY A 279 -28.46 -27.58 1.37
N THR A 280 -27.44 -28.28 1.84
CA THR A 280 -27.58 -29.70 2.19
C THR A 280 -28.52 -29.86 3.38
N ILE A 281 -29.53 -30.73 3.29
CA ILE A 281 -30.43 -31.03 4.41
C ILE A 281 -29.98 -32.36 5.05
N SER A 282 -29.23 -32.29 6.16
CA SER A 282 -28.78 -33.44 6.96
C SER A 282 -28.58 -33.06 8.43
N SER A 283 -28.37 -34.02 9.33
CA SER A 283 -28.21 -33.74 10.77
C SER A 283 -26.95 -32.94 11.11
N GLU A 284 -25.93 -33.00 10.26
CA GLU A 284 -24.62 -32.34 10.47
C GLU A 284 -24.43 -31.09 9.60
N SER A 285 -25.46 -30.68 8.84
CA SER A 285 -25.33 -29.56 7.90
C SER A 285 -25.30 -28.20 8.62
N HIS A 286 -24.44 -27.31 8.13
CA HIS A 286 -24.39 -25.90 8.50
C HIS A 286 -24.71 -24.98 7.31
N ASP A 287 -25.22 -25.54 6.21
CA ASP A 287 -25.60 -24.79 5.03
C ASP A 287 -26.87 -23.97 5.29
N ALA A 288 -26.91 -22.75 4.76
CA ALA A 288 -28.16 -21.99 4.69
C ALA A 288 -29.13 -22.69 3.73
N ILE A 289 -30.40 -22.82 4.13
CA ILE A 289 -31.47 -23.27 3.23
C ILE A 289 -32.19 -22.08 2.62
N ASN A 290 -32.78 -22.25 1.45
CA ASN A 290 -33.51 -21.20 0.76
C ASN A 290 -35.03 -21.46 0.74
N GLY A 291 -35.78 -20.48 0.21
CA GLY A 291 -37.24 -20.54 0.12
C GLY A 291 -37.77 -21.70 -0.73
N LYS A 292 -37.05 -22.13 -1.77
CA LYS A 292 -37.44 -23.27 -2.63
C LYS A 292 -37.50 -24.57 -1.83
N GLN A 293 -36.50 -24.81 -0.97
CA GLN A 293 -36.45 -26.01 -0.15
C GLN A 293 -37.58 -26.05 0.89
N ILE A 294 -37.84 -24.93 1.57
CA ILE A 294 -38.95 -24.80 2.52
C ILE A 294 -40.29 -24.97 1.81
N ASN A 295 -40.46 -24.37 0.64
CA ASN A 295 -41.68 -24.48 -0.16
C ASN A 295 -41.95 -25.93 -0.57
N LYS A 296 -40.92 -26.67 -1.02
CA LYS A 296 -41.06 -28.09 -1.34
C LYS A 296 -41.53 -28.93 -0.15
N ILE A 297 -40.95 -28.69 1.04
CA ILE A 297 -41.36 -29.38 2.27
C ILE A 297 -42.81 -29.05 2.61
N GLY A 298 -43.20 -27.78 2.54
CA GLY A 298 -44.57 -27.33 2.82
C GLY A 298 -45.60 -27.95 1.88
N GLU A 299 -45.30 -27.99 0.57
CA GLU A 299 -46.13 -28.65 -0.45
C GLU A 299 -46.31 -30.14 -0.17
N ASP A 300 -45.23 -30.85 0.17
CA ASP A 300 -45.29 -32.28 0.47
C ASP A 300 -46.15 -32.54 1.72
N VAL A 301 -46.02 -31.73 2.77
CA VAL A 301 -46.86 -31.81 3.97
C VAL A 301 -48.35 -31.57 3.64
N ALA A 302 -48.65 -30.53 2.86
CA ALA A 302 -50.01 -30.23 2.42
C ALA A 302 -50.61 -31.40 1.62
N LYS A 303 -49.83 -31.97 0.70
CA LYS A 303 -50.23 -33.13 -0.10
C LYS A 303 -50.50 -34.37 0.75
N PHE A 304 -49.67 -34.63 1.77
CA PHE A 304 -49.87 -35.79 2.65
C PHE A 304 -51.12 -35.66 3.53
N LEU A 305 -51.46 -34.45 3.96
CA LEU A 305 -52.70 -34.21 4.71
C LEU A 305 -53.93 -34.30 3.78
N GLY A 306 -53.83 -33.84 2.54
CA GLY A 306 -54.97 -33.84 1.62
C GLY A 306 -56.06 -32.88 2.08
N GLY A 307 -57.33 -33.19 1.79
CA GLY A 307 -58.47 -32.35 2.23
C GLY A 307 -58.39 -30.90 1.71
N ASN A 308 -57.82 -30.64 0.54
CA ASN A 308 -57.54 -29.27 0.05
C ASN A 308 -56.55 -28.47 0.92
N GLY A 309 -55.72 -29.13 1.74
CA GLY A 309 -54.56 -28.48 2.36
C GLY A 309 -53.59 -27.98 1.29
N ASP A 310 -52.97 -26.82 1.51
CA ASP A 310 -52.10 -26.15 0.55
C ASP A 310 -50.93 -25.44 1.24
N PHE A 311 -49.84 -25.19 0.53
CA PHE A 311 -48.74 -24.36 0.98
C PHE A 311 -48.31 -23.40 -0.11
N ASN A 312 -48.64 -22.12 0.06
CA ASN A 312 -48.41 -21.10 -0.96
C ASN A 312 -47.78 -19.84 -0.35
N ASN A 313 -46.70 -19.35 -0.97
CA ASN A 313 -45.99 -18.14 -0.57
C ASN A 313 -45.63 -18.08 0.93
N GLY A 314 -45.19 -19.21 1.49
CA GLY A 314 -44.82 -19.31 2.91
C GLY A 314 -45.98 -19.45 3.88
N VAL A 315 -47.23 -19.53 3.38
CA VAL A 315 -48.44 -19.67 4.19
C VAL A 315 -49.01 -21.08 4.01
N PHE A 316 -49.20 -21.79 5.12
CA PHE A 316 -49.85 -23.10 5.14
C PHE A 316 -51.35 -22.97 5.35
N THR A 317 -52.14 -23.57 4.47
CA THR A 317 -53.60 -23.70 4.58
C THR A 317 -53.92 -25.12 5.05
N GLY A 318 -54.62 -25.22 6.20
CA GLY A 318 -54.98 -26.50 6.80
C GLY A 318 -55.97 -27.32 5.95
N PRO A 319 -56.02 -28.65 6.15
CA PRO A 319 -56.95 -29.51 5.43
C PRO A 319 -58.39 -29.28 5.90
N THR A 320 -59.34 -29.55 5.01
CA THR A 320 -60.78 -29.55 5.22
C THR A 320 -61.34 -30.91 4.82
N TYR A 321 -61.87 -31.66 5.79
CA TYR A 321 -62.51 -32.95 5.60
C TYR A 321 -64.02 -32.81 5.75
N ILE A 322 -64.76 -33.16 4.71
CA ILE A 322 -66.22 -33.25 4.74
C ILE A 322 -66.59 -34.70 4.91
N LEU A 323 -67.13 -35.05 6.09
CA LEU A 323 -67.55 -36.41 6.41
C LEU A 323 -69.07 -36.44 6.60
N SER A 324 -69.70 -37.55 6.27
CA SER A 324 -71.07 -37.80 6.68
C SER A 324 -71.13 -37.95 8.20
N LYS A 325 -72.19 -37.49 8.83
CA LYS A 325 -72.48 -37.61 10.25
C LYS A 325 -73.80 -38.35 10.39
N VAL A 326 -73.75 -39.50 11.07
CA VAL A 326 -74.92 -40.34 11.33
C VAL A 326 -75.36 -40.09 12.76
N GLU A 327 -76.54 -39.53 12.96
CA GLU A 327 -77.11 -39.34 14.30
C GLU A 327 -77.72 -40.64 14.83
N GLU A 328 -77.95 -40.70 16.15
CA GLU A 328 -78.51 -41.89 16.82
C GLU A 328 -79.90 -42.29 16.27
N ASN A 329 -80.73 -41.31 15.91
CA ASN A 329 -82.03 -41.53 15.26
C ASN A 329 -81.91 -42.01 13.80
N GLY A 330 -80.69 -42.05 13.26
CA GLY A 330 -80.42 -42.52 11.93
C GLY A 330 -80.43 -41.50 10.80
N SER A 331 -80.61 -40.20 11.08
CA SER A 331 -80.47 -39.14 10.07
C SER A 331 -79.01 -38.95 9.68
N VAL A 332 -78.78 -38.56 8.42
CA VAL A 332 -77.44 -38.34 7.88
C VAL A 332 -77.31 -36.89 7.38
N GLU A 333 -76.26 -36.20 7.83
CA GLU A 333 -75.88 -34.86 7.35
C GLU A 333 -74.38 -34.81 7.04
N ASN A 334 -73.89 -33.75 6.38
CA ASN A 334 -72.46 -33.54 6.20
C ASN A 334 -71.93 -32.58 7.28
N ILE A 335 -70.76 -32.88 7.83
CA ILE A 335 -70.04 -32.02 8.77
C ILE A 335 -68.60 -31.80 8.28
N THR A 336 -68.09 -30.60 8.54
CA THR A 336 -66.74 -30.19 8.15
C THR A 336 -65.79 -30.24 9.34
N PHE A 337 -64.60 -30.82 9.14
CA PHE A 337 -63.50 -30.85 10.10
C PHE A 337 -62.25 -30.23 9.49
N ASN A 338 -61.53 -29.40 10.25
CA ASN A 338 -60.37 -28.65 9.75
C ASN A 338 -59.02 -29.25 10.19
N ASP A 339 -59.05 -30.43 10.79
CA ASP A 339 -57.87 -31.18 11.20
C ASP A 339 -58.17 -32.69 11.21
N VAL A 340 -57.10 -33.49 11.14
CA VAL A 340 -57.17 -34.95 11.05
C VAL A 340 -57.74 -35.57 12.32
N GLY A 341 -57.40 -35.03 13.49
CA GLY A 341 -57.83 -35.58 14.78
C GLY A 341 -59.34 -35.44 14.99
N ALA A 342 -59.88 -34.28 14.67
CA ALA A 342 -61.32 -34.02 14.73
C ALA A 342 -62.09 -34.87 13.72
N ALA A 343 -61.58 -35.03 12.50
CA ALA A 343 -62.19 -35.88 11.47
C ALA A 343 -62.27 -37.36 11.93
N PHE A 344 -61.19 -37.91 12.50
CA PHE A 344 -61.20 -39.28 13.02
C PHE A 344 -62.11 -39.44 14.24
N THR A 345 -62.17 -38.44 15.12
CA THR A 345 -63.11 -38.44 16.25
C THR A 345 -64.57 -38.45 15.76
N GLY A 346 -64.87 -37.68 14.71
CA GLY A 346 -66.18 -37.71 14.05
C GLY A 346 -66.52 -39.07 13.45
N LEU A 347 -65.58 -39.70 12.75
CA LEU A 347 -65.76 -41.03 12.16
C LEU A 347 -66.00 -42.11 13.23
N ASP A 348 -65.25 -42.08 14.34
CA ASP A 348 -65.45 -42.99 15.47
C ASP A 348 -66.86 -42.85 16.06
N LYS A 349 -67.37 -41.62 16.21
CA LYS A 349 -68.75 -41.38 16.65
C LYS A 349 -69.77 -41.97 15.67
N ASN A 350 -69.57 -41.82 14.36
CA ASN A 350 -70.45 -42.44 13.36
C ASN A 350 -70.48 -43.96 13.47
N ILE A 351 -69.32 -44.61 13.62
CA ILE A 351 -69.22 -46.07 13.77
C ILE A 351 -70.01 -46.52 15.00
N LYS A 352 -69.88 -45.81 16.12
CA LYS A 352 -70.64 -46.07 17.35
C LYS A 352 -72.15 -45.93 17.13
N ASN A 353 -72.60 -44.88 16.45
CA ASN A 353 -74.02 -44.64 16.17
C ASN A 353 -74.61 -45.70 15.24
N VAL A 354 -73.90 -46.07 14.16
CA VAL A 354 -74.30 -47.15 13.25
C VAL A 354 -74.41 -48.48 13.99
N ASN A 355 -73.42 -48.81 14.82
CA ASN A 355 -73.43 -50.04 15.61
C ASN A 355 -74.60 -50.08 16.62
N ALA A 356 -74.91 -48.96 17.26
CA ALA A 356 -76.07 -48.83 18.16
C ALA A 356 -77.40 -49.07 17.41
N ARG A 357 -77.55 -48.49 16.22
CA ARG A 357 -78.76 -48.66 15.40
C ARG A 357 -78.92 -50.08 14.86
N ILE A 358 -77.82 -50.75 14.46
CA ILE A 358 -77.87 -52.18 14.08
C ILE A 358 -78.39 -53.02 15.25
N LYS A 359 -77.93 -52.73 16.48
CA LYS A 359 -78.41 -53.41 17.68
C LYS A 359 -79.90 -53.15 17.93
N GLU A 360 -80.37 -51.93 17.76
CA GLU A 360 -81.79 -51.57 17.90
C GLU A 360 -82.66 -52.32 16.87
N VAL A 361 -82.29 -52.28 15.58
CA VAL A 361 -83.01 -53.00 14.51
C VAL A 361 -83.03 -54.49 14.77
N SER A 362 -81.90 -55.08 15.19
CA SER A 362 -81.81 -56.50 15.52
C SER A 362 -82.75 -56.88 16.68
N VAL A 363 -82.86 -56.02 17.71
CA VAL A 363 -83.78 -56.25 18.83
C VAL A 363 -85.23 -56.08 18.39
N GLY A 364 -85.55 -55.04 17.61
CA GLY A 364 -86.90 -54.79 17.10
C GLY A 364 -87.42 -55.96 16.26
N VAL A 365 -86.63 -56.41 15.27
CA VAL A 365 -86.98 -57.58 14.44
C VAL A 365 -87.18 -58.82 15.33
N ALA A 366 -86.30 -59.07 16.30
CA ALA A 366 -86.44 -60.22 17.20
C ALA A 366 -87.67 -60.15 18.11
N GLN A 367 -88.14 -58.95 18.50
CA GLN A 367 -89.33 -58.78 19.33
C GLN A 367 -90.63 -58.98 18.55
N ASP A 368 -90.69 -58.51 17.31
CA ASP A 368 -91.91 -58.53 16.50
C ASP A 368 -92.01 -59.72 15.53
N SER A 369 -90.99 -60.58 15.48
CA SER A 369 -90.99 -61.80 14.66
C SER A 369 -91.56 -63.00 15.41
N LEU A 370 -92.30 -63.85 14.70
CA LEU A 370 -92.63 -65.21 15.17
C LEU A 370 -91.34 -66.05 15.15
N SER A 371 -90.72 -66.18 16.32
CA SER A 371 -89.39 -66.78 16.44
C SER A 371 -89.46 -68.21 16.95
N TRP A 372 -88.51 -69.04 16.49
CA TRP A 372 -88.28 -70.38 17.02
C TRP A 372 -87.77 -70.28 18.47
N SER A 373 -88.42 -70.99 19.40
CA SER A 373 -87.95 -71.16 20.77
C SER A 373 -87.17 -72.47 20.88
N THR A 374 -85.87 -72.39 21.15
CA THR A 374 -85.05 -73.59 21.38
C THR A 374 -85.43 -74.32 22.67
N GLY A 375 -86.02 -73.63 23.65
CA GLY A 375 -86.48 -74.25 24.90
C GLY A 375 -87.80 -75.01 24.76
N ASP A 376 -88.68 -74.56 23.85
CA ASP A 376 -89.99 -75.18 23.61
C ASP A 376 -90.00 -76.08 22.35
N ASP A 377 -88.90 -76.12 21.59
CA ASP A 377 -88.75 -76.84 20.31
C ASP A 377 -89.88 -76.54 19.30
N ALA A 378 -90.31 -75.28 19.25
CA ALA A 378 -91.44 -74.82 18.43
C ALA A 378 -91.36 -73.31 18.12
N PHE A 379 -92.10 -72.86 17.11
CA PHE A 379 -92.41 -71.44 16.94
C PHE A 379 -93.38 -70.97 18.02
N VAL A 380 -93.00 -69.92 18.76
CA VAL A 380 -93.81 -69.42 19.89
C VAL A 380 -94.52 -68.12 19.55
N ALA A 381 -95.85 -68.14 19.61
CA ALA A 381 -96.69 -66.95 19.42
C ALA A 381 -96.81 -66.12 20.72
N LYS A 382 -95.68 -65.79 21.34
CA LYS A 382 -95.61 -64.95 22.55
C LYS A 382 -95.07 -63.56 22.19
N HIS A 383 -95.84 -62.50 22.46
CA HIS A 383 -95.46 -61.12 22.11
C HIS A 383 -95.58 -60.17 23.32
N GLY A 384 -94.93 -59.01 23.23
CA GLY A 384 -94.90 -57.98 24.28
C GLY A 384 -93.93 -58.25 25.45
N THR A 385 -93.82 -57.28 26.35
CA THR A 385 -92.89 -57.29 27.50
C THR A 385 -93.15 -58.42 28.51
N GLY A 386 -94.39 -58.94 28.56
CA GLY A 386 -94.78 -60.07 29.40
C GLY A 386 -94.71 -61.44 28.71
N LYS A 387 -94.31 -61.51 27.43
CA LYS A 387 -94.28 -62.73 26.60
C LYS A 387 -95.55 -63.57 26.73
N THR A 388 -96.70 -62.95 26.54
CA THR A 388 -98.02 -63.61 26.64
C THR A 388 -98.44 -64.21 25.31
N ASN A 389 -99.18 -65.32 25.37
CA ASN A 389 -99.76 -65.95 24.19
C ASN A 389 -100.62 -64.93 23.42
N SER A 390 -100.31 -64.78 22.14
CA SER A 390 -100.91 -63.80 21.24
C SER A 390 -101.65 -64.51 20.12
N LYS A 391 -102.68 -63.86 19.59
CA LYS A 391 -103.42 -64.40 18.44
C LYS A 391 -102.52 -64.38 17.21
N ILE A 392 -102.62 -65.42 16.40
CA ILE A 392 -102.20 -65.36 14.99
C ILE A 392 -103.49 -65.16 14.20
N THR A 393 -103.57 -64.07 13.45
CA THR A 393 -104.77 -63.66 12.69
C THR A 393 -104.40 -63.44 11.22
N PHE A 394 -105.39 -63.34 10.34
CA PHE A 394 -105.22 -63.32 8.87
C PHE A 394 -104.61 -64.63 8.31
N LEU A 395 -104.88 -65.76 8.95
CA LEU A 395 -104.65 -67.07 8.35
C LEU A 395 -105.72 -67.36 7.31
N LEU A 396 -105.32 -67.99 6.20
CA LEU A 396 -106.25 -68.65 5.30
C LEU A 396 -106.79 -69.92 5.97
N ASP A 397 -108.00 -70.34 5.58
CA ASP A 397 -108.57 -71.62 6.00
C ASP A 397 -107.66 -72.76 5.55
N GLY A 398 -107.20 -73.58 6.50
CA GLY A 398 -106.32 -74.71 6.23
C GLY A 398 -107.07 -75.86 5.56
N ASP A 399 -106.37 -76.71 4.83
CA ASP A 399 -107.00 -77.93 4.31
C ASP A 399 -107.43 -78.87 5.45
N VAL A 400 -108.67 -79.36 5.40
CA VAL A 400 -109.24 -80.28 6.40
C VAL A 400 -109.30 -81.68 5.81
N SER A 401 -108.13 -82.30 5.70
CA SER A 401 -107.90 -83.64 5.17
C SER A 401 -106.98 -84.47 6.06
N ASP A 402 -106.99 -85.80 5.89
CA ASP A 402 -106.11 -86.69 6.67
C ASP A 402 -104.63 -86.42 6.32
N GLY A 403 -103.83 -86.16 7.35
CA GLY A 403 -102.41 -85.80 7.21
C GLY A 403 -102.10 -84.32 6.91
N SER A 404 -103.10 -83.43 6.87
CA SER A 404 -102.87 -81.99 6.69
C SER A 404 -102.04 -81.40 7.85
N THR A 405 -101.11 -80.51 7.52
CA THR A 405 -100.29 -79.74 8.48
C THR A 405 -100.67 -78.27 8.55
N ASP A 406 -101.77 -77.88 7.90
CA ASP A 406 -102.24 -76.50 7.88
C ASP A 406 -102.90 -76.16 9.23
N ALA A 407 -102.70 -74.92 9.67
CA ALA A 407 -103.42 -74.42 10.83
C ALA A 407 -104.89 -74.16 10.46
N VAL A 408 -105.81 -74.58 11.32
CA VAL A 408 -107.24 -74.31 11.16
C VAL A 408 -107.62 -72.93 11.70
N THR A 409 -108.54 -72.25 11.05
CA THR A 409 -109.04 -70.94 11.50
C THR A 409 -110.25 -71.07 12.42
N GLY A 410 -110.58 -69.98 13.12
CA GLY A 410 -111.82 -69.90 13.90
C GLY A 410 -113.08 -70.06 13.04
N GLY A 411 -113.06 -69.66 11.77
CA GLY A 411 -114.18 -69.80 10.84
C GLY A 411 -114.49 -71.26 10.47
N GLN A 412 -113.44 -72.08 10.30
CA GLN A 412 -113.58 -73.51 10.06
C GLN A 412 -114.14 -74.24 11.29
N LEU A 413 -113.64 -73.94 12.48
CA LEU A 413 -114.13 -74.52 13.73
C LEU A 413 -115.58 -74.09 14.02
N TYR A 414 -115.92 -72.82 13.74
CA TYR A 414 -117.29 -72.32 13.86
C TYR A 414 -118.24 -73.05 12.91
N SER A 415 -117.84 -73.22 11.63
CA SER A 415 -118.63 -73.97 10.64
C SER A 415 -118.86 -75.43 11.05
N LEU A 416 -117.85 -76.07 11.64
CA LEU A 416 -117.98 -77.42 12.21
C LEU A 416 -118.99 -77.43 13.37
N ASN A 417 -118.91 -76.46 14.28
CA ASN A 417 -119.82 -76.36 15.41
C ASN A 417 -121.28 -76.16 14.96
N GLU A 418 -121.53 -75.27 14.00
CA GLU A 418 -122.87 -75.06 13.42
C GLU A 418 -123.40 -76.33 12.76
N ARG A 419 -122.56 -77.04 12.00
CA ARG A 419 -122.95 -78.31 11.39
C ARG A 419 -123.24 -79.40 12.42
N PHE A 420 -122.42 -79.48 13.48
CA PHE A 420 -122.65 -80.43 14.57
C PHE A 420 -123.94 -80.13 15.33
N ALA A 421 -124.23 -78.86 15.62
CA ALA A 421 -125.51 -78.44 16.22
C ALA A 421 -126.70 -78.89 15.36
N SER A 422 -126.61 -78.72 14.04
CA SER A 422 -127.68 -79.11 13.11
C SER A 422 -127.97 -80.62 13.13
N TYR A 423 -126.94 -81.46 13.33
CA TYR A 423 -127.12 -82.91 13.44
C TYR A 423 -127.74 -83.34 14.77
N LEU A 424 -127.49 -82.61 15.85
CA LEU A 424 -128.17 -82.86 17.12
C LEU A 424 -129.67 -82.56 17.02
N GLY A 425 -130.09 -81.54 16.26
CA GLY A 425 -131.51 -81.19 16.17
C GLY A 425 -132.04 -80.66 17.52
N GLY A 426 -133.36 -80.71 17.74
CA GLY A 426 -133.96 -80.27 19.00
C GLY A 426 -133.71 -78.80 19.39
N GLY A 427 -133.27 -77.94 18.46
CA GLY A 427 -132.92 -76.55 18.76
C GLY A 427 -131.56 -76.35 19.45
N ALA A 428 -130.65 -77.34 19.35
CA ALA A 428 -129.24 -77.20 19.70
C ALA A 428 -128.56 -76.09 18.87
N GLY A 429 -127.53 -75.46 19.43
CA GLY A 429 -126.80 -74.38 18.76
C GLY A 429 -125.52 -74.01 19.50
N TYR A 430 -124.58 -73.36 18.82
CA TYR A 430 -123.40 -72.78 19.45
C TYR A 430 -123.57 -71.25 19.53
N ASN A 431 -123.47 -70.68 20.73
CA ASN A 431 -123.58 -69.22 20.89
C ASN A 431 -122.21 -68.58 20.70
N GLU A 432 -122.07 -67.77 19.66
CA GLU A 432 -120.82 -67.07 19.32
C GLU A 432 -120.40 -66.04 20.38
N GLU A 433 -121.37 -65.31 20.96
CA GLU A 433 -121.11 -64.25 21.93
C GLU A 433 -120.62 -64.81 23.27
N THR A 434 -121.29 -65.85 23.78
CA THR A 434 -120.93 -66.48 25.06
C THR A 434 -119.90 -67.59 24.90
N LYS A 435 -119.67 -68.07 23.68
CA LYS A 435 -118.79 -69.20 23.34
C LYS A 435 -119.21 -70.50 24.03
N THR A 436 -120.51 -70.72 24.14
CA THR A 436 -121.08 -71.89 24.85
C THR A 436 -122.11 -72.62 24.00
N TRP A 437 -122.19 -73.92 24.19
CA TRP A 437 -123.21 -74.77 23.57
C TRP A 437 -124.58 -74.63 24.25
N LYS A 438 -125.62 -74.67 23.44
CA LYS A 438 -127.02 -74.88 23.85
C LYS A 438 -127.40 -76.33 23.55
N ALA A 439 -127.88 -77.04 24.56
CA ALA A 439 -128.30 -78.44 24.43
C ALA A 439 -129.53 -78.58 23.51
N PRO A 440 -129.67 -79.72 22.79
CA PRO A 440 -130.90 -80.07 22.09
C PRO A 440 -132.05 -80.29 23.08
N LEU A 441 -133.28 -80.14 22.62
CA LEU A 441 -134.50 -80.41 23.35
C LEU A 441 -135.39 -81.28 22.46
N PHE A 442 -135.63 -82.53 22.86
CA PHE A 442 -136.45 -83.47 22.11
C PHE A 442 -137.78 -83.68 22.81
N THR A 443 -138.87 -83.50 22.07
CA THR A 443 -140.22 -83.83 22.53
C THR A 443 -140.64 -85.17 21.94
N VAL A 444 -140.95 -86.13 22.80
CA VAL A 444 -141.37 -87.47 22.40
C VAL A 444 -142.80 -87.68 22.85
N LYS A 445 -143.65 -88.22 21.96
CA LYS A 445 -145.00 -88.64 22.32
C LYS A 445 -144.94 -89.92 23.13
N THR A 446 -145.35 -89.83 24.39
CA THR A 446 -145.50 -90.99 25.27
C THR A 446 -146.99 -91.33 25.37
N VAL A 447 -147.30 -92.63 25.35
CA VAL A 447 -148.69 -93.12 25.45
C VAL A 447 -148.93 -93.52 26.91
N LYS A 448 -149.96 -92.91 27.50
CA LYS A 448 -150.42 -93.24 28.85
C LYS A 448 -151.10 -94.61 28.86
N ALA A 449 -151.13 -95.25 30.01
CA ALA A 449 -151.77 -96.57 30.17
C ALA A 449 -153.26 -96.59 29.80
N ASP A 450 -153.93 -95.43 29.76
CA ASP A 450 -155.33 -95.27 29.35
C ASP A 450 -155.52 -95.12 27.82
N GLY A 451 -154.43 -95.19 27.04
CA GLY A 451 -154.44 -95.11 25.59
C GLY A 451 -154.43 -93.67 25.03
N SER A 452 -154.38 -92.64 25.89
CA SER A 452 -154.18 -91.25 25.45
C SER A 452 -152.69 -90.90 25.30
N SER A 453 -152.33 -90.01 24.36
CA SER A 453 -150.94 -89.57 24.16
C SER A 453 -150.66 -88.21 24.81
N GLU A 454 -149.52 -88.04 25.47
CA GLU A 454 -148.96 -86.74 25.87
C GLU A 454 -147.57 -86.50 25.29
N ASP A 455 -147.17 -85.23 25.21
CA ASP A 455 -145.84 -84.82 24.78
C ASP A 455 -144.96 -84.63 26.03
N GLU A 456 -143.84 -85.34 26.11
CA GLU A 456 -142.86 -85.20 27.21
C GLU A 456 -141.50 -84.79 26.63
N THR A 457 -140.79 -83.89 27.33
CA THR A 457 -139.63 -83.19 26.76
C THR A 457 -138.35 -83.50 27.52
N TYR A 458 -137.27 -83.80 26.79
CA TYR A 458 -135.96 -84.20 27.32
C TYR A 458 -134.86 -83.29 26.76
N ASN A 459 -133.91 -82.91 27.62
CA ASN A 459 -132.67 -82.23 27.22
C ASN A 459 -131.60 -83.25 26.79
#